data_AF-A0A962CP15-F1
#
_entry.id   AF-A0A962CP15-F1
#
_cell.length_a   1.000
_cell.length_b   1.000
_cell.length_c   1.000
_cell.angle_alpha   90.00
_cell.angle_beta   90.00
_cell.angle_gamma   90.00
#
_symmetry.space_group_name_H-M   'P 1'
#
loop_
_entity.id
_entity.type
_entity.pdbx_description
1 polymer ?
#
loop_
_entity_poly.entity_id
_entity_poly.type
_entity_poly.pdbx_seq_one_letter_code
_entity_poly.pdbx_strand_id
1 'polypeptide(L)'
;MKKYCLMGLMSFMQVAGAVDTCDYQEESSVEYVETEFTDEQLAYFDEMMDENRPISDEERWMMDLNKHLMQHEDVNIAMIALNMLNINADRFDPHNQAPVLDIKQKQALLEKVSFSPQADYNTLMMALSLCDESLSDSCGSERIKDKIFKLAPDNIDIYLSDLSQAVKEDDAEMVELILNRMSQAKYSQMMHPLSAEFKAAVDGYLAEHAYPENLNEAYFEAFGLDDSNIDMEALNRQYLFMSYKMIAMAHYPVLRPLITACESYPKTAKKCLSIAQTLQNNSDSILMTMIGYNLETKVQERMGDQKAVAASEQAAEAFSKYYQCLLVNQTKQDGMSFLTDLELLNMMNDISHEAKGLEQFAVIHYEKLKKAGVENLTDPKSCGLRYSN
;
A
#
# COMPACT_ATOMS: atom_id res chain seq x y z
N MET A 1 -25.50 13.63 0.13
CA MET A 1 -24.14 13.74 0.70
C MET A 1 -23.51 12.37 0.64
N LYS A 2 -22.54 12.15 -0.26
CA LYS A 2 -21.66 10.99 -0.20
C LYS A 2 -20.64 11.28 0.91
N LYS A 3 -20.49 10.38 1.89
CA LYS A 3 -19.46 10.49 2.95
C LYS A 3 -18.31 9.55 2.58
N TYR A 4 -17.08 10.04 2.61
CA TYR A 4 -15.88 9.22 2.43
C TYR A 4 -15.14 9.12 3.77
N CYS A 5 -14.83 7.91 4.22
CA CYS A 5 -14.02 7.70 5.42
C CYS A 5 -12.54 7.81 5.06
N LEU A 6 -11.91 8.91 5.44
CA LEU A 6 -10.46 9.04 5.45
C LEU A 6 -9.91 8.45 6.76
N MET A 7 -9.26 7.29 6.68
CA MET A 7 -8.15 7.04 7.59
C MET A 7 -6.94 7.81 7.05
N GLY A 8 -6.19 8.48 7.93
CA GLY A 8 -5.19 9.49 7.53
C GLY A 8 -4.23 9.03 6.43
N LEU A 9 -3.89 9.95 5.53
CA LEU A 9 -2.77 10.01 4.57
C LEU A 9 -2.22 8.70 3.97
N MET A 10 -1.66 7.78 4.77
CA MET A 10 -1.22 6.46 4.27
C MET A 10 -2.40 5.50 4.03
N SER A 11 -3.50 5.68 4.75
CA SER A 11 -4.73 4.94 4.48
C SER A 11 -5.55 5.53 3.33
N PHE A 12 -5.42 6.82 2.98
CA PHE A 12 -6.01 7.32 1.72
C PHE A 12 -5.41 6.61 0.50
N MET A 13 -4.14 6.21 0.59
CA MET A 13 -3.44 5.41 -0.41
C MET A 13 -3.76 3.90 -0.34
N GLN A 14 -4.32 3.40 0.77
CA GLN A 14 -4.70 1.98 0.95
C GLN A 14 -6.21 1.74 0.73
N VAL A 15 -7.06 2.76 0.87
CA VAL A 15 -8.53 2.65 0.85
C VAL A 15 -9.10 2.40 -0.56
N ALA A 16 -8.36 2.72 -1.62
CA ALA A 16 -8.81 2.45 -3.00
C ALA A 16 -9.02 0.94 -3.29
N GLY A 17 -8.37 0.03 -2.54
CA GLY A 17 -8.58 -1.43 -2.63
C GLY A 17 -9.56 -2.00 -1.59
N ALA A 18 -10.06 -1.17 -0.67
CA ALA A 18 -10.92 -1.57 0.45
C ALA A 18 -12.33 -0.94 0.36
N VAL A 19 -12.77 -0.60 -0.86
CA VAL A 19 -14.09 0.03 -1.11
C VAL A 19 -15.25 -0.93 -0.85
N ASP A 20 -14.99 -2.23 -0.69
CA ASP A 20 -15.99 -3.16 -0.18
C ASP A 20 -16.10 -3.09 1.36
N THR A 21 -17.02 -2.24 1.78
CA THR A 21 -17.75 -2.21 3.06
C THR A 21 -17.06 -1.53 4.26
N CYS A 22 -17.46 -0.28 4.49
CA CYS A 22 -17.50 0.35 5.81
C CYS A 22 -18.56 -0.28 6.75
N ASP A 23 -18.91 -1.57 6.59
CA ASP A 23 -19.77 -2.30 7.53
C ASP A 23 -19.03 -2.70 8.82
N TYR A 24 -17.75 -2.33 8.95
CA TYR A 24 -16.97 -2.41 10.21
C TYR A 24 -17.38 -1.32 11.23
N GLN A 25 -18.64 -0.90 11.22
CA GLN A 25 -19.13 0.31 11.88
C GLN A 25 -19.59 0.14 13.33
N GLU A 26 -19.72 -1.08 13.88
CA GLU A 26 -20.34 -1.21 15.22
C GLU A 26 -19.39 -1.20 16.43
N GLU A 27 -18.06 -1.38 16.29
CA GLU A 27 -17.20 -1.56 17.48
C GLU A 27 -15.85 -0.81 17.50
N SER A 28 -15.48 -0.03 16.47
CA SER A 28 -14.20 0.70 16.50
C SER A 28 -14.38 2.12 17.08
N SER A 29 -13.71 2.42 18.19
CA SER A 29 -13.66 3.74 18.86
C SER A 29 -12.76 4.77 18.15
N VAL A 30 -12.39 4.53 16.89
CA VAL A 30 -11.58 5.48 16.11
C VAL A 30 -12.48 6.61 15.64
N GLU A 31 -12.29 7.80 16.21
CA GLU A 31 -12.91 9.03 15.74
C GLU A 31 -12.37 9.34 14.34
N TYR A 32 -13.19 9.09 13.30
CA TYR A 32 -12.83 9.39 11.93
C TYR A 32 -12.81 10.91 11.74
N VAL A 33 -11.76 11.43 11.09
CA VAL A 33 -11.76 12.81 10.62
C VAL A 33 -12.69 12.85 9.40
N GLU A 34 -13.95 13.25 9.60
CA GLU A 34 -14.84 13.58 8.48
C GLU A 34 -14.21 14.76 7.73
N THR A 35 -13.66 14.51 6.55
CA THR A 35 -13.26 15.57 5.63
C THR A 35 -14.44 15.85 4.72
N GLU A 36 -14.98 17.06 4.79
CA GLU A 36 -16.02 17.51 3.87
C GLU A 36 -15.36 17.91 2.55
N PHE A 37 -15.61 17.15 1.48
CA PHE A 37 -15.22 17.53 0.13
C PHE A 37 -16.22 18.51 -0.46
N THR A 38 -15.73 19.50 -1.19
CA THR A 38 -16.58 20.41 -1.96
C THR A 38 -17.24 19.69 -3.14
N ASP A 39 -18.34 20.22 -3.67
CA ASP A 39 -18.98 19.67 -4.87
C ASP A 39 -18.02 19.66 -6.07
N GLU A 40 -17.10 20.63 -6.15
CA GLU A 40 -16.06 20.70 -7.18
C GLU A 40 -15.04 19.55 -7.03
N GLN A 41 -14.59 19.27 -5.80
CA GLN A 41 -13.70 18.14 -5.52
C GLN A 41 -14.38 16.80 -5.81
N LEU A 42 -15.66 16.67 -5.44
CA LEU A 42 -16.44 15.47 -5.74
C LEU A 42 -16.64 15.27 -7.25
N ALA A 43 -16.90 16.35 -7.99
CA ALA A 43 -17.02 16.31 -9.44
C ALA A 43 -15.69 15.90 -10.09
N TYR A 44 -14.56 16.44 -9.62
CA TYR A 44 -13.23 16.04 -10.07
C TYR A 44 -12.98 14.54 -9.82
N PHE A 45 -13.31 14.02 -8.63
CA PHE A 45 -13.17 12.59 -8.36
C PHE A 45 -14.09 11.72 -9.23
N ASP A 46 -15.36 12.11 -9.36
CA ASP A 46 -16.32 11.37 -10.20
C ASP A 46 -15.86 11.36 -11.68
N GLU A 47 -15.25 12.44 -12.18
CA GLU A 47 -14.63 12.49 -13.51
C GLU A 47 -13.40 11.59 -13.59
N MET A 48 -12.47 11.67 -12.64
CA MET A 48 -11.24 10.87 -12.64
C MET A 48 -11.50 9.35 -12.59
N MET A 49 -12.59 8.95 -11.92
CA MET A 49 -13.02 7.57 -11.74
C MET A 49 -13.92 7.04 -12.87
N ASP A 50 -14.33 7.86 -13.85
CA ASP A 50 -15.11 7.37 -14.99
C ASP A 50 -14.24 6.53 -15.93
N GLU A 51 -14.47 5.21 -15.92
CA GLU A 51 -13.77 4.24 -16.78
C GLU A 51 -13.96 4.51 -18.28
N ASN A 52 -15.02 5.25 -18.66
CA ASN A 52 -15.30 5.60 -20.05
C ASN A 52 -14.63 6.89 -20.50
N ARG A 53 -13.94 7.62 -19.60
CA ARG A 53 -13.28 8.86 -19.98
C ARG A 53 -12.14 8.60 -20.96
N PRO A 54 -11.90 9.52 -21.91
CA PRO A 54 -10.74 9.43 -22.78
C PRO A 54 -9.43 9.32 -21.98
N ILE A 55 -8.48 8.53 -22.51
CA ILE A 55 -7.11 8.51 -21.99
C ILE A 55 -6.51 9.91 -22.15
N SER A 56 -6.10 10.52 -21.04
CA SER A 56 -5.46 11.84 -21.03
C SER A 56 -4.04 11.78 -21.60
N ASP A 57 -3.46 12.93 -21.91
CA ASP A 57 -2.06 13.02 -22.36
C ASP A 57 -1.08 12.50 -21.30
N GLU A 58 -1.39 12.70 -20.01
CA GLU A 58 -0.64 12.10 -18.89
C GLU A 58 -0.72 10.59 -18.90
N GLU A 59 -1.93 10.04 -18.97
CA GLU A 59 -2.12 8.59 -18.96
C GLU A 59 -1.42 7.95 -20.15
N ARG A 60 -1.46 8.59 -21.31
CA ARG A 60 -0.70 8.18 -22.50
C ARG A 60 0.80 8.22 -22.26
N TRP A 61 1.32 9.33 -21.75
CA TRP A 61 2.74 9.47 -21.44
C TRP A 61 3.21 8.41 -20.44
N MET A 62 2.39 8.16 -19.41
CA MET A 62 2.60 7.11 -18.42
C MET A 62 2.60 5.71 -19.03
N MET A 63 1.68 5.43 -19.96
CA MET A 63 1.67 4.17 -20.70
C MET A 63 2.95 4.02 -21.53
N ASP A 64 3.41 5.07 -22.20
CA ASP A 64 4.62 5.02 -23.03
C ASP A 64 5.89 4.82 -22.18
N LEU A 65 6.01 5.52 -21.05
CA LEU A 65 7.05 5.27 -20.05
C LEU A 65 7.04 3.80 -19.61
N ASN A 66 5.89 3.27 -19.22
CA ASN A 66 5.83 1.90 -18.71
C ASN A 66 6.04 0.85 -19.82
N LYS A 67 5.62 1.11 -21.06
CA LYS A 67 5.97 0.26 -22.21
C LYS A 67 7.48 0.25 -22.45
N HIS A 68 8.16 1.39 -22.30
CA HIS A 68 9.60 1.49 -22.37
C HIS A 68 10.28 0.70 -21.24
N LEU A 69 9.89 0.93 -19.98
CA LEU A 69 10.45 0.25 -18.82
C LEU A 69 10.19 -1.27 -18.83
N MET A 70 9.06 -1.73 -19.37
CA MET A 70 8.75 -3.16 -19.51
C MET A 70 9.73 -3.88 -20.45
N GLN A 71 10.41 -3.16 -21.34
CA GLN A 71 11.45 -3.70 -22.23
C GLN A 71 12.84 -3.73 -21.59
N HIS A 72 12.98 -3.24 -20.36
CA HIS A 72 14.26 -3.19 -19.66
C HIS A 72 14.85 -4.60 -19.43
N GLU A 73 16.19 -4.72 -19.46
CA GLU A 73 16.87 -6.01 -19.31
C GLU A 73 16.64 -6.61 -17.91
N ASP A 74 16.72 -5.77 -16.88
CA ASP A 74 16.42 -6.10 -15.49
C ASP A 74 14.93 -6.43 -15.32
N VAL A 75 14.67 -7.67 -14.89
CA VAL A 75 13.31 -8.19 -14.67
C VAL A 75 12.57 -7.45 -13.56
N ASN A 76 13.27 -6.87 -12.59
CA ASN A 76 12.65 -6.16 -11.48
C ASN A 76 12.03 -4.84 -11.96
N ILE A 77 12.76 -4.09 -12.80
CA ILE A 77 12.26 -2.87 -13.44
C ILE A 77 11.10 -3.19 -14.39
N ALA A 78 11.27 -4.22 -15.22
CA ALA A 78 10.24 -4.60 -16.19
C ALA A 78 8.92 -5.02 -15.51
N MET A 79 8.98 -5.71 -14.36
CA MET A 79 7.79 -6.12 -13.62
C MET A 79 7.05 -4.98 -12.95
N ILE A 80 7.76 -3.99 -12.39
CA ILE A 80 7.11 -2.78 -11.84
C ILE A 80 6.31 -2.10 -12.95
N ALA A 81 6.88 -2.01 -14.16
CA ALA A 81 6.21 -1.40 -15.30
C ALA A 81 5.01 -2.20 -15.80
N LEU A 82 5.13 -3.54 -15.87
CA LEU A 82 4.01 -4.43 -16.18
C LEU A 82 2.86 -4.22 -15.18
N ASN A 83 3.19 -4.09 -13.90
CA ASN A 83 2.22 -3.93 -12.84
C ASN A 83 1.39 -2.65 -13.00
N MET A 84 2.04 -1.53 -13.38
CA MET A 84 1.35 -0.29 -13.72
C MET A 84 0.43 -0.43 -14.93
N LEU A 85 0.92 -1.05 -16.01
CA LEU A 85 0.14 -1.22 -17.23
C LEU A 85 -1.09 -2.10 -16.99
N ASN A 86 -0.99 -3.08 -16.09
CA ASN A 86 -2.08 -3.99 -15.79
C ASN A 86 -3.33 -3.29 -15.23
N ILE A 87 -3.19 -2.13 -14.58
CA ILE A 87 -4.34 -1.34 -14.08
C ILE A 87 -5.22 -0.85 -15.21
N ASN A 88 -4.62 -0.57 -16.36
CA ASN A 88 -5.34 -0.12 -17.55
C ASN A 88 -5.45 -1.23 -18.60
N ALA A 89 -5.28 -2.50 -18.23
CA ALA A 89 -5.23 -3.61 -19.19
C ALA A 89 -6.49 -3.72 -20.05
N ASP A 90 -7.66 -3.40 -19.48
CA ASP A 90 -8.95 -3.47 -20.16
C ASP A 90 -9.27 -2.23 -21.00
N ARG A 91 -8.43 -1.19 -20.94
CA ARG A 91 -8.57 0.01 -21.78
C ARG A 91 -7.87 -0.19 -23.12
N PHE A 92 -8.42 0.45 -24.16
CA PHE A 92 -7.83 0.50 -25.49
C PHE A 92 -7.04 1.81 -25.65
N ASP A 93 -5.85 1.74 -26.22
CA ASP A 93 -5.09 2.94 -26.61
C ASP A 93 -5.79 3.63 -27.80
N PRO A 94 -6.25 4.89 -27.65
CA PRO A 94 -7.08 5.53 -28.66
C PRO A 94 -6.39 5.71 -30.02
N HIS A 95 -5.05 5.71 -30.09
CA HIS A 95 -4.31 5.93 -31.33
C HIS A 95 -4.27 4.72 -32.26
N ASN A 96 -4.24 3.52 -31.69
CA ASN A 96 -4.10 2.28 -32.46
C ASN A 96 -5.26 1.31 -32.23
N GLN A 97 -6.21 1.65 -31.34
CA GLN A 97 -7.36 0.82 -30.97
C GLN A 97 -6.93 -0.59 -30.52
N ALA A 98 -5.74 -0.72 -29.94
CA ALA A 98 -5.21 -1.95 -29.38
C ALA A 98 -5.28 -1.91 -27.84
N PRO A 99 -5.35 -3.07 -27.17
CA PRO A 99 -5.25 -3.13 -25.71
C PRO A 99 -3.96 -2.46 -25.23
N VAL A 100 -4.04 -1.75 -24.10
CA VAL A 100 -2.86 -1.13 -23.46
C VAL A 100 -1.78 -2.16 -23.14
N LEU A 101 -2.19 -3.37 -22.75
CA LEU A 101 -1.31 -4.49 -22.44
C LEU A 101 -1.65 -5.72 -23.30
N ASP A 102 -0.68 -6.21 -24.08
CA ASP A 102 -0.82 -7.48 -24.80
C ASP A 102 -0.66 -8.65 -23.81
N ILE A 103 -1.68 -9.51 -23.74
CA ILE A 103 -1.68 -10.72 -22.91
C ILE A 103 -0.46 -11.62 -23.17
N LYS A 104 0.05 -11.67 -24.41
CA LYS A 104 1.26 -12.44 -24.74
C LYS A 104 2.52 -11.83 -24.16
N GLN A 105 2.61 -10.51 -24.12
CA GLN A 105 3.73 -9.81 -23.49
C GLN A 105 3.69 -10.01 -21.96
N LYS A 106 2.51 -9.90 -21.35
CA LYS A 106 2.28 -10.24 -19.93
C LYS A 106 2.76 -11.66 -19.63
N GLN A 107 2.28 -12.65 -20.39
CA GLN A 107 2.69 -14.06 -20.24
C GLN A 107 4.20 -14.26 -20.38
N ALA A 108 4.81 -13.72 -21.43
CA ALA A 108 6.24 -13.87 -21.68
C ALA A 108 7.10 -13.30 -20.55
N LEU A 109 6.71 -12.15 -19.99
CA LEU A 109 7.43 -11.54 -18.89
C LEU A 109 7.23 -12.30 -17.57
N LEU A 110 6.02 -12.77 -17.27
CA LEU A 110 5.77 -13.64 -16.11
C LEU A 110 6.59 -14.94 -16.19
N GLU A 111 6.66 -15.56 -17.37
CA GLU A 111 7.51 -16.73 -17.59
C GLU A 111 8.98 -16.39 -17.35
N LYS A 112 9.50 -15.30 -17.95
CA LYS A 112 10.88 -14.81 -17.75
C LYS A 112 11.20 -14.64 -16.25
N VAL A 113 10.30 -14.03 -15.48
CA VAL A 113 10.46 -13.79 -14.05
C VAL A 113 10.46 -15.09 -13.25
N SER A 114 9.60 -16.04 -13.60
CA SER A 114 9.55 -17.35 -12.95
C SER A 114 10.90 -18.07 -13.02
N PHE A 115 11.64 -17.92 -14.13
CA PHE A 115 12.94 -18.53 -14.36
C PHE A 115 14.14 -17.65 -13.96
N SER A 116 13.97 -16.33 -13.81
CA SER A 116 15.08 -15.41 -13.57
C SER A 116 15.69 -15.57 -12.17
N PRO A 117 17.00 -15.80 -12.01
CA PRO A 117 17.65 -15.80 -10.70
C PRO A 117 17.79 -14.40 -10.09
N GLN A 118 17.58 -13.34 -10.89
CA GLN A 118 17.69 -11.94 -10.47
C GLN A 118 16.37 -11.35 -9.96
N ALA A 119 15.26 -12.09 -10.11
CA ALA A 119 13.96 -11.64 -9.63
C ALA A 119 13.96 -11.58 -8.09
N ASP A 120 13.79 -10.38 -7.56
CA ASP A 120 13.73 -10.14 -6.11
C ASP A 120 12.36 -10.51 -5.52
N TYR A 121 12.25 -10.35 -4.20
CA TYR A 121 11.03 -10.65 -3.47
C TYR A 121 9.81 -9.85 -4.00
N ASN A 122 9.96 -8.53 -4.17
CA ASN A 122 8.87 -7.66 -4.61
C ASN A 122 8.39 -8.03 -6.01
N THR A 123 9.33 -8.31 -6.91
CA THR A 123 9.10 -8.73 -8.29
C THR A 123 8.34 -10.05 -8.36
N LEU A 124 8.71 -11.02 -7.52
CA LEU A 124 8.02 -12.29 -7.46
C LEU A 124 6.61 -12.16 -6.86
N MET A 125 6.42 -11.32 -5.84
CA MET A 125 5.10 -11.06 -5.26
C MET A 125 4.18 -10.36 -6.27
N MET A 126 4.67 -9.36 -7.01
CA MET A 126 3.94 -8.74 -8.14
C MET A 126 3.63 -9.75 -9.24
N ALA A 127 4.57 -10.61 -9.61
CA ALA A 127 4.30 -11.65 -10.60
C ALA A 127 3.21 -12.62 -10.14
N LEU A 128 3.21 -12.99 -8.86
CA LEU A 128 2.19 -13.84 -8.28
C LEU A 128 0.81 -13.16 -8.24
N SER A 129 0.73 -11.86 -7.94
CA SER A 129 -0.56 -11.14 -7.96
C SER A 129 -1.14 -10.95 -9.36
N LEU A 130 -0.27 -10.91 -10.38
CA LEU A 130 -0.65 -10.79 -11.80
C LEU A 130 -0.97 -12.14 -12.46
N CYS A 131 -0.68 -13.26 -11.79
CA CYS A 131 -1.11 -14.61 -12.14
C CYS A 131 -2.62 -14.80 -11.83
N ASP A 132 -3.48 -14.22 -12.65
CA ASP A 132 -4.94 -14.42 -12.54
C ASP A 132 -5.39 -15.81 -13.01
N GLU A 133 -6.66 -16.15 -12.80
CA GLU A 133 -7.25 -17.45 -13.18
C GLU A 133 -7.07 -17.75 -14.68
N SER A 134 -7.10 -16.72 -15.55
CA SER A 134 -6.94 -16.87 -16.99
C SER A 134 -5.52 -17.26 -17.42
N LEU A 135 -4.54 -17.01 -16.55
CA LEU A 135 -3.12 -17.30 -16.77
C LEU A 135 -2.58 -18.42 -15.87
N SER A 136 -3.40 -18.98 -14.99
CA SER A 136 -3.03 -19.95 -13.94
C SER A 136 -2.10 -21.08 -14.43
N ASP A 137 -2.41 -21.71 -15.56
CA ASP A 137 -1.61 -22.81 -16.12
C ASP A 137 -0.29 -22.36 -16.78
N SER A 138 -0.18 -21.08 -17.16
CA SER A 138 0.90 -20.55 -18.01
C SER A 138 1.86 -19.59 -17.29
N CYS A 139 1.46 -19.04 -16.14
CA CYS A 139 2.25 -18.01 -15.47
C CYS A 139 3.35 -18.56 -14.55
N GLY A 140 3.38 -19.88 -14.32
CA GLY A 140 4.39 -20.53 -13.47
C GLY A 140 4.26 -20.20 -11.98
N SER A 141 3.03 -19.96 -11.50
CA SER A 141 2.71 -19.56 -10.12
C SER A 141 3.38 -20.44 -9.06
N GLU A 142 3.34 -21.77 -9.21
CA GLU A 142 3.98 -22.70 -8.27
C GLU A 142 5.50 -22.48 -8.16
N ARG A 143 6.17 -22.23 -9.29
CA ARG A 143 7.60 -21.92 -9.29
C ARG A 143 7.88 -20.57 -8.63
N ILE A 144 7.02 -19.58 -8.86
CA ILE A 144 7.13 -18.26 -8.24
C ILE A 144 6.97 -18.39 -6.72
N LYS A 145 5.94 -19.10 -6.24
CA LYS A 145 5.71 -19.40 -4.83
C LYS A 145 6.92 -20.09 -4.20
N ASP A 146 7.44 -21.13 -4.83
CA ASP A 146 8.63 -21.85 -4.38
C ASP A 146 9.86 -20.93 -4.20
N LYS A 147 10.03 -19.94 -5.08
CA LYS A 147 11.12 -18.96 -4.97
C LYS A 147 10.87 -17.97 -3.83
N ILE A 148 9.64 -17.48 -3.69
CA ILE A 148 9.25 -16.59 -2.58
C ILE A 148 9.51 -17.27 -1.23
N PHE A 149 9.06 -18.52 -1.06
CA PHE A 149 9.28 -19.30 0.17
C PHE A 149 10.76 -19.52 0.48
N LYS A 150 11.63 -19.59 -0.52
CA LYS A 150 13.08 -19.71 -0.31
C LYS A 150 13.74 -18.38 0.05
N LEU A 151 13.28 -17.29 -0.55
CA LEU A 151 13.86 -15.96 -0.35
C LEU A 151 13.46 -15.34 0.99
N ALA A 152 12.20 -15.50 1.39
CA ALA A 152 11.64 -14.81 2.55
C ALA A 152 10.78 -15.72 3.45
N PRO A 153 11.24 -16.94 3.85
CA PRO A 153 10.43 -17.88 4.64
C PRO A 153 9.94 -17.31 5.98
N ASP A 154 10.67 -16.32 6.51
CA ASP A 154 10.39 -15.67 7.78
C ASP A 154 9.39 -14.49 7.67
N ASN A 155 8.87 -14.17 6.48
CA ASN A 155 7.86 -13.13 6.26
C ASN A 155 6.44 -13.72 6.34
N ILE A 156 5.56 -13.17 7.17
CA ILE A 156 4.16 -13.61 7.29
C ILE A 156 3.39 -13.45 5.97
N ASP A 157 3.68 -12.39 5.23
CA ASP A 157 2.82 -11.94 4.12
C ASP A 157 2.75 -12.96 2.98
N ILE A 158 3.78 -13.81 2.84
CA ILE A 158 3.87 -14.82 1.78
C ILE A 158 2.88 -15.98 1.97
N TYR A 159 2.40 -16.18 3.20
CA TYR A 159 1.49 -17.28 3.54
C TYR A 159 0.02 -16.91 3.36
N LEU A 160 -0.29 -15.62 3.22
CA LEU A 160 -1.67 -15.12 3.24
C LEU A 160 -2.50 -15.58 2.03
N SER A 161 -1.88 -15.67 0.85
CA SER A 161 -2.57 -16.16 -0.36
C SER A 161 -2.98 -17.63 -0.22
N ASP A 162 -2.06 -18.51 0.21
CA ASP A 162 -2.36 -19.93 0.42
C ASP A 162 -3.36 -20.12 1.57
N LEU A 163 -3.28 -19.30 2.63
CA LEU A 163 -4.27 -19.33 3.71
C LEU A 163 -5.66 -18.95 3.21
N SER A 164 -5.75 -17.92 2.37
CA SER A 164 -7.01 -17.48 1.75
C SER A 164 -7.65 -18.61 0.95
N GLN A 165 -6.86 -19.30 0.13
CA GLN A 165 -7.34 -20.44 -0.65
C GLN A 165 -7.80 -21.59 0.26
N ALA A 166 -7.00 -21.98 1.25
CA ALA A 166 -7.33 -23.06 2.17
C ALA A 166 -8.61 -22.78 2.98
N VAL A 167 -8.81 -21.53 3.40
CA VAL A 167 -10.06 -21.10 4.06
C VAL A 167 -11.24 -21.15 3.10
N LYS A 168 -11.08 -20.71 1.85
CA LYS A 168 -12.13 -20.75 0.82
C LYS A 168 -12.56 -22.20 0.48
N GLU A 169 -11.62 -23.14 0.53
CA GLU A 169 -11.85 -24.56 0.25
C GLU A 169 -12.30 -25.37 1.47
N ASP A 170 -12.43 -24.75 2.65
CA ASP A 170 -12.67 -25.43 3.93
C ASP A 170 -11.64 -26.55 4.24
N ASP A 171 -10.40 -26.40 3.78
CA ASP A 171 -9.31 -27.36 4.03
C ASP A 171 -8.68 -27.12 5.41
N ALA A 172 -9.29 -27.70 6.43
CA ALA A 172 -8.84 -27.59 7.82
C ALA A 172 -7.39 -28.03 8.05
N GLU A 173 -6.90 -29.05 7.32
CA GLU A 173 -5.54 -29.57 7.48
C GLU A 173 -4.53 -28.57 6.92
N MET A 174 -4.82 -28.03 5.74
CA MET A 174 -3.98 -27.01 5.12
C MET A 174 -3.99 -25.71 5.93
N VAL A 175 -5.14 -25.27 6.43
CA VAL A 175 -5.24 -24.11 7.34
C VAL A 175 -4.34 -24.31 8.57
N GLU A 176 -4.41 -25.47 9.22
CA GLU A 176 -3.57 -25.74 10.39
C GLU A 176 -2.07 -25.74 10.05
N LEU A 177 -1.69 -26.33 8.91
CA LEU A 177 -0.31 -26.37 8.43
C LEU A 177 0.22 -24.96 8.16
N ILE A 178 -0.55 -24.12 7.47
CA ILE A 178 -0.15 -22.76 7.11
C ILE A 178 -0.04 -21.89 8.36
N LEU A 179 -1.03 -21.92 9.26
CA LEU A 179 -0.95 -21.17 10.53
C LEU A 179 0.24 -21.61 11.38
N ASN A 180 0.62 -22.89 11.34
CA ASN A 180 1.82 -23.36 12.01
C ASN A 180 3.09 -22.75 11.41
N ARG A 181 3.21 -22.64 10.09
CA ARG A 181 4.34 -21.97 9.43
C ARG A 181 4.36 -20.47 9.72
N MET A 182 3.21 -19.79 9.59
CA MET A 182 3.08 -18.37 9.92
C MET A 182 3.48 -18.06 11.36
N SER A 183 3.13 -18.93 12.32
CA SER A 183 3.53 -18.73 13.73
C SER A 183 5.04 -18.80 13.97
N GLN A 184 5.82 -19.33 13.02
CA GLN A 184 7.28 -19.42 13.09
C GLN A 184 7.97 -18.27 12.33
N ALA A 185 7.21 -17.51 11.53
CA ALA A 185 7.70 -16.34 10.82
C ALA A 185 8.10 -15.24 11.82
N LYS A 186 9.13 -14.46 11.46
CA LYS A 186 9.77 -13.49 12.34
C LYS A 186 9.32 -12.07 12.12
N TYR A 187 8.79 -11.76 10.94
CA TYR A 187 8.39 -10.40 10.58
C TYR A 187 7.21 -10.39 9.59
N SER A 188 6.63 -9.21 9.41
CA SER A 188 5.71 -8.88 8.32
C SER A 188 6.27 -7.66 7.60
N GLN A 189 6.51 -7.80 6.29
CA GLN A 189 7.08 -6.73 5.48
C GLN A 189 6.34 -6.58 4.17
N MET A 190 5.83 -5.38 3.94
CA MET A 190 5.16 -4.99 2.70
C MET A 190 6.13 -4.90 1.53
N MET A 191 5.58 -4.82 0.32
CA MET A 191 6.38 -4.57 -0.88
C MET A 191 6.82 -3.11 -0.98
N HIS A 192 8.08 -2.91 -1.33
CA HIS A 192 8.67 -1.58 -1.57
C HIS A 192 9.38 -1.57 -2.94
N PRO A 193 8.66 -1.22 -4.03
CA PRO A 193 9.15 -1.45 -5.40
C PRO A 193 10.23 -0.46 -5.86
N LEU A 194 10.45 0.64 -5.14
CA LEU A 194 11.23 1.77 -5.65
C LEU A 194 12.73 1.65 -5.36
N SER A 195 13.43 0.78 -6.11
CA SER A 195 14.90 0.71 -6.04
C SER A 195 15.59 1.94 -6.64
N ALA A 196 16.87 2.11 -6.32
CA ALA A 196 17.68 3.19 -6.91
C ALA A 196 17.83 3.00 -8.43
N GLU A 197 17.97 1.76 -8.88
CA GLU A 197 18.06 1.37 -10.27
C GLU A 197 16.76 1.69 -11.03
N PHE A 198 15.61 1.45 -10.40
CA PHE A 198 14.31 1.81 -10.97
C PHE A 198 14.17 3.33 -11.13
N LYS A 199 14.50 4.11 -10.08
CA LYS A 199 14.50 5.58 -10.15
C LYS A 199 15.40 6.09 -11.26
N ALA A 200 16.60 5.52 -11.41
CA ALA A 200 17.53 5.88 -12.48
C ALA A 200 16.99 5.54 -13.88
N ALA A 201 16.26 4.42 -14.05
CA ALA A 201 15.65 4.07 -15.33
C ALA A 201 14.53 5.06 -15.72
N VAL A 202 13.71 5.48 -14.74
CA VAL A 202 12.71 6.55 -14.94
C VAL A 202 13.40 7.87 -15.31
N ASP A 203 14.45 8.25 -14.60
CA ASP A 203 15.22 9.47 -14.88
C ASP A 203 15.83 9.47 -16.28
N GLY A 204 16.30 8.32 -16.74
CA GLY A 204 16.79 8.14 -18.11
C GLY A 204 15.73 8.42 -19.16
N TYR A 205 14.49 7.98 -18.93
CA TYR A 205 13.37 8.27 -19.83
C TYR A 205 12.96 9.75 -19.80
N LEU A 206 12.89 10.34 -18.60
CA LEU A 206 12.55 11.76 -18.39
C LEU A 206 13.52 12.70 -19.10
N ALA A 207 14.80 12.34 -19.20
CA ALA A 207 15.82 13.13 -19.90
C ALA A 207 15.55 13.29 -21.40
N GLU A 208 14.79 12.37 -22.01
CA GLU A 208 14.47 12.37 -23.44
C GLU A 208 12.99 12.70 -23.72
N HIS A 209 12.12 12.52 -22.71
CA HIS A 209 10.68 12.67 -22.82
C HIS A 209 10.17 13.49 -21.62
N ALA A 210 10.12 14.81 -21.79
CA ALA A 210 9.59 15.71 -20.77
C ALA A 210 8.17 15.32 -20.36
N TYR A 211 7.85 15.55 -19.08
CA TYR A 211 6.49 15.39 -18.57
C TYR A 211 5.54 16.34 -19.33
N PRO A 212 4.32 15.93 -19.70
CA PRO A 212 3.38 16.83 -20.37
C PRO A 212 3.08 18.07 -19.51
N GLU A 213 3.02 19.25 -20.14
CA GLU A 213 2.69 20.50 -19.47
C GLU A 213 1.23 20.49 -18.96
N ASN A 214 0.95 21.23 -17.88
CA ASN A 214 -0.39 21.56 -17.36
C ASN A 214 -1.23 20.43 -16.72
N LEU A 215 -0.64 19.27 -16.43
CA LEU A 215 -1.40 18.11 -15.90
C LEU A 215 -1.98 18.31 -14.49
N ASN A 216 -1.31 19.11 -13.67
CA ASN A 216 -1.72 19.38 -12.30
C ASN A 216 -2.56 20.65 -12.16
N GLU A 217 -2.77 21.45 -13.20
CA GLU A 217 -3.48 22.74 -13.05
C GLU A 217 -4.89 22.53 -12.51
N ALA A 218 -5.64 21.58 -13.08
CA ALA A 218 -6.98 21.24 -12.61
C ALA A 218 -6.99 20.68 -11.18
N TYR A 219 -5.96 19.92 -10.80
CA TYR A 219 -5.79 19.42 -9.43
C TYR A 219 -5.50 20.56 -8.45
N PHE A 220 -4.56 21.44 -8.78
CA PHE A 220 -4.20 22.59 -7.94
C PHE A 220 -5.38 23.55 -7.79
N GLU A 221 -6.12 23.80 -8.87
CA GLU A 221 -7.34 24.60 -8.85
C GLU A 221 -8.42 23.96 -7.96
N ALA A 222 -8.72 22.66 -8.15
CA ALA A 222 -9.74 21.95 -7.37
C ALA A 222 -9.43 21.86 -5.86
N PHE A 223 -8.15 21.91 -5.49
CA PHE A 223 -7.70 21.86 -4.10
C PHE A 223 -7.22 23.21 -3.55
N GLY A 224 -7.32 24.30 -4.34
CA GLY A 224 -6.90 25.65 -3.93
C GLY A 224 -5.42 25.76 -3.58
N LEU A 225 -4.56 24.99 -4.24
CA LEU A 225 -3.12 24.95 -4.00
C LEU A 225 -2.41 26.04 -4.84
N ASP A 226 -1.49 26.77 -4.21
CA ASP A 226 -0.64 27.77 -4.90
C ASP A 226 0.57 27.08 -5.55
N ASP A 227 0.67 27.16 -6.87
CA ASP A 227 1.74 26.57 -7.69
C ASP A 227 2.92 27.53 -7.95
N SER A 228 2.80 28.81 -7.61
CA SER A 228 3.68 29.88 -8.11
C SER A 228 5.17 29.75 -7.72
N ASN A 229 5.48 28.94 -6.70
CA ASN A 229 6.84 28.72 -6.21
C ASN A 229 7.24 27.24 -6.19
N ILE A 230 6.49 26.37 -6.86
CA ILE A 230 6.74 24.93 -6.85
C ILE A 230 7.50 24.54 -8.12
N ASP A 231 8.55 23.73 -7.93
CA ASP A 231 9.20 23.03 -9.03
C ASP A 231 8.26 21.89 -9.49
N MET A 232 7.44 22.20 -10.50
CA MET A 232 6.40 21.29 -11.01
C MET A 232 6.99 20.01 -11.62
N GLU A 233 8.18 20.09 -12.22
CA GLU A 233 8.87 18.92 -12.76
C GLU A 233 9.27 17.98 -11.62
N ALA A 234 9.91 18.52 -10.57
CA ALA A 234 10.26 17.75 -9.40
C ALA A 234 9.03 17.16 -8.70
N LEU A 235 7.92 17.91 -8.64
CA LEU A 235 6.68 17.45 -8.02
C LEU A 235 6.05 16.30 -8.79
N ASN A 236 5.89 16.45 -10.11
CA ASN A 236 5.38 15.40 -11.00
C ASN A 236 6.20 14.12 -10.89
N ARG A 237 7.53 14.25 -10.84
CA ARG A 237 8.42 13.12 -10.63
C ARG A 237 8.18 12.42 -9.29
N GLN A 238 7.88 13.16 -8.22
CA GLN A 238 7.56 12.54 -6.93
C GLN A 238 6.19 11.85 -6.93
N TYR A 239 5.17 12.45 -7.56
CA TYR A 239 3.86 11.83 -7.71
C TYR A 239 3.93 10.57 -8.57
N LEU A 240 4.77 10.56 -9.60
CA LEU A 240 5.06 9.39 -10.39
C LEU A 240 5.56 8.24 -9.51
N PHE A 241 6.61 8.45 -8.71
CA PHE A 241 7.11 7.41 -7.80
C PHE A 241 6.09 6.98 -6.76
N MET A 242 5.32 7.94 -6.23
CA MET A 242 4.24 7.65 -5.29
C MET A 242 3.18 6.74 -5.93
N SER A 243 2.83 6.96 -7.20
CA SER A 243 1.88 6.11 -7.93
C SER A 243 2.35 4.65 -8.01
N TYR A 244 3.61 4.39 -8.35
CA TYR A 244 4.20 3.05 -8.35
C TYR A 244 4.13 2.39 -6.97
N LYS A 245 4.40 3.16 -5.91
CA LYS A 245 4.30 2.66 -4.53
C LYS A 245 2.86 2.32 -4.15
N MET A 246 1.90 3.19 -4.46
CA MET A 246 0.47 2.96 -4.21
C MET A 246 -0.03 1.70 -4.92
N ILE A 247 0.39 1.52 -6.16
CA ILE A 247 -0.01 0.38 -6.99
C ILE A 247 0.58 -0.92 -6.45
N ALA A 248 1.84 -0.91 -6.00
CA ALA A 248 2.38 -2.06 -5.30
C ALA A 248 1.62 -2.38 -4.01
N MET A 249 1.22 -1.36 -3.23
CA MET A 249 0.39 -1.56 -2.03
C MET A 249 -1.00 -2.10 -2.36
N ALA A 250 -1.56 -1.85 -3.54
CA ALA A 250 -2.86 -2.40 -3.94
C ALA A 250 -2.87 -3.94 -4.06
N HIS A 251 -1.70 -4.58 -4.19
CA HIS A 251 -1.58 -6.04 -4.18
C HIS A 251 -1.48 -6.64 -2.78
N TYR A 252 -1.82 -5.87 -1.73
CA TYR A 252 -1.75 -6.39 -0.38
C TYR A 252 -2.68 -7.60 -0.20
N PRO A 253 -2.21 -8.72 0.38
CA PRO A 253 -3.06 -9.89 0.55
C PRO A 253 -4.26 -9.58 1.43
N VAL A 254 -5.40 -10.19 1.12
CA VAL A 254 -6.61 -10.03 1.92
C VAL A 254 -6.40 -10.66 3.30
N LEU A 255 -6.63 -9.90 4.37
CA LEU A 255 -6.30 -10.28 5.75
C LEU A 255 -7.46 -10.97 6.48
N ARG A 256 -8.68 -10.81 5.97
CA ARG A 256 -9.89 -11.44 6.52
C ARG A 256 -9.75 -12.97 6.71
N PRO A 257 -9.19 -13.74 5.77
CA PRO A 257 -8.94 -15.18 5.97
C PRO A 257 -8.11 -15.52 7.21
N LEU A 258 -7.13 -14.69 7.58
CA LEU A 258 -6.34 -14.91 8.80
C LEU A 258 -7.20 -14.82 10.05
N ILE A 259 -8.03 -13.78 10.14
CA ILE A 259 -8.98 -13.60 11.25
C ILE A 259 -9.95 -14.79 11.28
N THR A 260 -10.56 -15.13 10.14
CA THR A 260 -11.49 -16.25 10.02
C THR A 260 -10.85 -17.58 10.44
N ALA A 261 -9.62 -17.85 10.02
CA ALA A 261 -8.89 -19.05 10.38
C ALA A 261 -8.57 -19.11 11.88
N CYS A 262 -8.22 -17.98 12.49
CA CYS A 262 -7.93 -17.93 13.92
C CYS A 262 -9.17 -18.04 14.81
N GLU A 263 -10.33 -17.60 14.33
CA GLU A 263 -11.60 -17.75 15.04
C GLU A 263 -12.24 -19.14 14.88
N SER A 264 -12.15 -19.72 13.68
CA SER A 264 -12.86 -20.95 13.32
C SER A 264 -12.14 -22.23 13.76
N TYR A 265 -10.84 -22.15 14.05
CA TYR A 265 -10.01 -23.32 14.36
C TYR A 265 -9.38 -23.23 15.77
N PRO A 266 -10.12 -23.50 16.86
CA PRO A 266 -9.65 -23.27 18.24
C PRO A 266 -8.32 -23.95 18.61
N LYS A 267 -7.96 -25.05 17.94
CA LYS A 267 -6.68 -25.76 18.15
C LYS A 267 -5.46 -24.92 17.75
N THR A 268 -5.64 -23.88 16.92
CA THR A 268 -4.57 -23.02 16.43
C THR A 268 -4.41 -21.73 17.25
N ALA A 269 -5.19 -21.53 18.32
CA ALA A 269 -5.19 -20.29 19.12
C ALA A 269 -3.77 -19.84 19.52
N LYS A 270 -2.90 -20.73 20.02
CA LYS A 270 -1.51 -20.39 20.35
C LYS A 270 -0.68 -19.95 19.14
N LYS A 271 -0.90 -20.56 17.98
CA LYS A 271 -0.24 -20.19 16.71
C LYS A 271 -0.70 -18.78 16.30
N CYS A 272 -2.00 -18.52 16.39
CA CYS A 272 -2.59 -17.22 16.10
C CYS A 272 -2.11 -16.11 17.04
N LEU A 273 -1.94 -16.39 18.34
CA LEU A 273 -1.31 -15.43 19.26
C LEU A 273 0.14 -15.11 18.88
N SER A 274 0.90 -16.11 18.43
CA SER A 274 2.28 -15.89 17.96
C SER A 274 2.31 -15.03 16.69
N ILE A 275 1.39 -15.27 15.74
CA ILE A 275 1.23 -14.46 14.53
C ILE A 275 0.88 -13.01 14.92
N ALA A 276 -0.10 -12.83 15.80
CA ALA A 276 -0.50 -11.51 16.31
C ALA A 276 0.69 -10.75 16.92
N GLN A 277 1.51 -11.41 17.74
CA GLN A 277 2.71 -10.81 18.32
C GLN A 277 3.76 -10.40 17.28
N THR A 278 3.97 -11.21 16.24
CA THR A 278 4.87 -10.83 15.15
C THR A 278 4.34 -9.60 14.40
N LEU A 279 3.04 -9.55 14.10
CA LEU A 279 2.41 -8.40 13.45
C LEU A 279 2.49 -7.11 14.30
N GLN A 280 2.34 -7.23 15.62
CA GLN A 280 2.42 -6.07 16.52
C GLN A 280 3.84 -5.50 16.64
N ASN A 281 4.85 -6.37 16.70
CA ASN A 281 6.20 -5.97 17.12
C ASN A 281 7.22 -5.91 15.97
N ASN A 282 7.00 -6.67 14.89
CA ASN A 282 7.95 -6.86 13.79
C ASN A 282 7.29 -6.64 12.42
N SER A 283 6.29 -5.76 12.36
CA SER A 283 5.68 -5.30 11.12
C SER A 283 6.29 -3.98 10.68
N ASP A 284 6.54 -3.83 9.37
CA ASP A 284 6.90 -2.53 8.80
C ASP A 284 5.67 -1.65 8.50
N SER A 285 4.47 -2.20 8.61
CA SER A 285 3.17 -1.56 8.36
C SER A 285 2.36 -1.27 9.62
N ILE A 286 1.75 -0.09 9.66
CA ILE A 286 0.81 0.34 10.71
C ILE A 286 -0.47 -0.50 10.66
N LEU A 287 -0.99 -0.77 9.46
CA LEU A 287 -2.19 -1.58 9.25
C LEU A 287 -2.00 -2.99 9.84
N MET A 288 -0.88 -3.63 9.54
CA MET A 288 -0.56 -4.95 10.09
C MET A 288 -0.40 -4.93 11.60
N THR A 289 0.20 -3.89 12.18
CA THR A 289 0.26 -3.73 13.63
C THR A 289 -1.12 -3.63 14.27
N MET A 290 -2.04 -2.84 13.68
CA MET A 290 -3.44 -2.76 14.15
C MET A 290 -4.15 -4.11 14.08
N ILE A 291 -3.95 -4.84 12.98
CA ILE A 291 -4.52 -6.19 12.80
C ILE A 291 -3.94 -7.17 13.81
N GLY A 292 -2.65 -7.07 14.12
CA GLY A 292 -2.02 -7.85 15.18
C GLY A 292 -2.71 -7.67 16.54
N TYR A 293 -3.06 -6.43 16.92
CA TYR A 293 -3.82 -6.19 18.15
C TYR A 293 -5.24 -6.75 18.09
N ASN A 294 -5.96 -6.55 16.98
CA ASN A 294 -7.31 -7.08 16.80
C ASN A 294 -7.32 -8.62 16.87
N LEU A 295 -6.38 -9.26 16.16
CA LEU A 295 -6.24 -10.72 16.14
C LEU A 295 -5.97 -11.28 17.53
N GLU A 296 -5.09 -10.64 18.32
CA GLU A 296 -4.86 -11.05 19.72
C GLU A 296 -6.15 -10.97 20.54
N THR A 297 -6.88 -9.85 20.49
CA THR A 297 -8.15 -9.68 21.20
C THR A 297 -9.14 -10.78 20.85
N LYS A 298 -9.39 -11.03 19.56
CA LYS A 298 -10.34 -12.05 19.10
C LYS A 298 -9.96 -13.47 19.54
N VAL A 299 -8.67 -13.79 19.53
CA VAL A 299 -8.19 -15.11 19.99
C VAL A 299 -8.36 -15.24 21.51
N GLN A 300 -8.04 -14.20 22.28
CA GLN A 300 -8.20 -14.23 23.74
C GLN A 300 -9.67 -14.31 24.17
N GLU A 301 -10.57 -13.61 23.47
CA GLU A 301 -12.03 -13.71 23.65
C GLU A 301 -12.50 -15.16 23.48
N ARG A 302 -12.05 -15.81 22.40
CA ARG A 302 -12.36 -17.22 22.11
C ARG A 302 -11.81 -18.18 23.15
N MET A 303 -10.65 -17.89 23.72
CA MET A 303 -10.06 -18.65 24.82
C MET A 303 -10.76 -18.43 26.17
N GLY A 304 -11.61 -17.40 26.28
CA GLY A 304 -12.30 -17.03 27.51
C GLY A 304 -11.39 -16.35 28.55
N ASP A 305 -10.21 -15.85 28.16
CA ASP A 305 -9.28 -15.16 29.05
C ASP A 305 -9.59 -13.65 29.08
N GLN A 306 -10.61 -13.29 29.86
CA GLN A 306 -11.08 -11.90 30.00
C GLN A 306 -10.00 -10.92 30.47
N LYS A 307 -9.00 -11.41 31.23
CA LYS A 307 -7.88 -10.56 31.65
C LYS A 307 -6.95 -10.26 30.48
N ALA A 308 -6.65 -11.27 29.66
CA ALA A 308 -5.86 -11.07 28.46
C ALA A 308 -6.58 -10.23 27.41
N VAL A 309 -7.90 -10.37 27.27
CA VAL A 309 -8.75 -9.50 26.42
C VAL A 309 -8.57 -8.03 26.82
N ALA A 310 -8.83 -7.70 28.10
CA ALA A 310 -8.71 -6.31 28.58
C ALA A 310 -7.29 -5.74 28.40
N ALA A 311 -6.25 -6.57 28.56
CA ALA A 311 -4.87 -6.16 28.32
C ALA A 311 -4.59 -5.88 26.83
N SER A 312 -5.11 -6.73 25.93
CA SER A 312 -5.00 -6.56 24.48
C SER A 312 -5.72 -5.30 24.00
N GLU A 313 -6.95 -5.07 24.47
CA GLU A 313 -7.73 -3.85 24.17
C GLU A 313 -7.01 -2.58 24.64
N GLN A 314 -6.44 -2.60 25.85
CA GLN A 314 -5.66 -1.47 26.36
C GLN A 314 -4.42 -1.21 25.51
N ALA A 315 -3.73 -2.25 25.04
CA ALA A 315 -2.57 -2.11 24.17
C ALA A 315 -2.96 -1.56 22.77
N ALA A 316 -4.08 -2.03 22.22
CA ALA A 316 -4.65 -1.52 20.97
C ALA A 316 -5.02 -0.03 21.08
N GLU A 317 -5.68 0.36 22.18
CA GLU A 317 -6.05 1.75 22.46
C GLU A 317 -4.80 2.63 22.61
N ALA A 318 -3.76 2.14 23.31
CA ALA A 318 -2.49 2.85 23.45
C ALA A 318 -1.79 3.05 22.11
N PHE A 319 -1.83 2.05 21.21
CA PHE A 319 -1.30 2.19 19.85
C PHE A 319 -2.11 3.19 19.02
N SER A 320 -3.45 3.12 19.08
CA SER A 320 -4.33 4.08 18.41
C SER A 320 -4.05 5.52 18.84
N LYS A 321 -3.91 5.77 20.15
CA LYS A 321 -3.53 7.08 20.70
C LYS A 321 -2.16 7.54 20.22
N TYR A 322 -1.18 6.64 20.17
CA TYR A 322 0.15 6.93 19.61
C TYR A 322 0.05 7.36 18.14
N TYR A 323 -0.69 6.60 17.32
CA TYR A 323 -0.90 6.91 15.90
C TYR A 323 -1.61 8.26 15.71
N GLN A 324 -2.71 8.49 16.43
CA GLN A 324 -3.44 9.77 16.42
C GLN A 324 -2.56 10.95 16.86
N CYS A 325 -1.70 10.76 17.87
CA CYS A 325 -0.77 11.77 18.34
C CYS A 325 0.22 12.18 17.23
N LEU A 326 0.73 11.24 16.44
CA LEU A 326 1.63 11.55 15.31
C LEU A 326 0.94 12.35 14.20
N LEU A 327 -0.36 12.13 14.01
CA LEU A 327 -1.15 12.80 12.96
C LEU A 327 -1.77 14.13 13.40
N VAL A 328 -1.77 14.45 14.71
CA VAL A 328 -2.54 15.59 15.25
C VAL A 328 -2.19 16.93 14.56
N ASN A 329 -0.93 17.13 14.19
CA ASN A 329 -0.47 18.35 13.54
C ASN A 329 -0.89 18.44 12.06
N GLN A 330 -1.31 17.35 11.42
CA GLN A 330 -1.83 17.40 10.05
C GLN A 330 -3.11 18.24 9.96
N THR A 331 -3.94 18.21 11.00
CA THR A 331 -5.17 19.01 11.09
C THR A 331 -4.94 20.53 11.22
N LYS A 332 -3.67 20.97 11.32
CA LYS A 332 -3.29 22.38 11.56
C LYS A 332 -2.89 23.13 10.29
N GLN A 333 -2.89 22.48 9.14
CA GLN A 333 -2.71 23.14 7.85
C GLN A 333 -4.03 23.19 7.07
N ASP A 334 -4.15 24.17 6.18
CA ASP A 334 -5.18 24.16 5.15
C ASP A 334 -4.91 22.95 4.24
N GLY A 335 -5.80 21.96 4.36
CA GLY A 335 -5.93 20.83 3.46
C GLY A 335 -4.63 20.11 3.08
N MET A 336 -4.65 19.55 1.87
CA MET A 336 -3.65 18.67 1.28
C MET A 336 -2.31 19.35 0.94
N SER A 337 -1.95 20.47 1.57
CA SER A 337 -0.74 21.26 1.27
C SER A 337 0.58 20.49 1.47
N PHE A 338 0.60 19.44 2.28
CA PHE A 338 1.75 18.54 2.36
C PHE A 338 2.02 17.80 1.04
N LEU A 339 1.02 17.66 0.16
CA LEU A 339 1.19 17.04 -1.16
C LEU A 339 2.03 17.90 -2.11
N THR A 340 2.19 19.19 -1.83
CA THR A 340 3.09 20.04 -2.62
C THR A 340 4.47 20.20 -1.99
N ASP A 341 4.71 19.57 -0.84
CA ASP A 341 5.97 19.64 -0.13
C ASP A 341 6.95 18.57 -0.63
N LEU A 342 7.87 18.98 -1.50
CA LEU A 342 8.86 18.08 -2.11
C LEU A 342 9.74 17.35 -1.08
N GLU A 343 10.07 17.96 0.05
CA GLU A 343 10.89 17.30 1.07
C GLU A 343 10.10 16.17 1.73
N LEU A 344 8.82 16.39 2.02
CA LEU A 344 7.95 15.35 2.57
C LEU A 344 7.69 14.23 1.55
N LEU A 345 7.43 14.56 0.30
CA LEU A 345 7.22 13.56 -0.75
C LEU A 345 8.46 12.70 -1.02
N ASN A 346 9.64 13.32 -1.13
CA ASN A 346 10.91 12.57 -1.28
C ASN A 346 11.10 11.58 -0.14
N MET A 347 10.89 12.03 1.09
CA MET A 347 10.97 11.18 2.28
C MET A 347 9.98 10.01 2.19
N MET A 348 8.70 10.26 1.86
CA MET A 348 7.68 9.22 1.70
C MET A 348 8.04 8.18 0.61
N ASN A 349 8.69 8.61 -0.47
CA ASN A 349 9.13 7.75 -1.58
C ASN A 349 10.39 6.93 -1.25
N ASP A 350 11.18 7.33 -0.27
CA ASP A 350 12.41 6.64 0.15
C ASP A 350 12.20 5.70 1.34
N ILE A 351 11.07 5.81 2.04
CA ILE A 351 10.76 4.98 3.19
C ILE A 351 10.34 3.57 2.79
N SER A 352 11.07 2.60 3.34
CA SER A 352 10.76 1.16 3.30
C SER A 352 10.10 0.64 4.58
N HIS A 353 9.73 1.51 5.53
CA HIS A 353 9.06 1.12 6.77
C HIS A 353 8.03 2.18 7.13
N GLU A 354 6.76 1.88 6.89
CA GLU A 354 5.62 2.79 7.01
C GLU A 354 5.59 3.51 8.36
N ALA A 355 5.68 2.77 9.47
CA ALA A 355 5.60 3.36 10.80
C ALA A 355 6.79 4.27 11.14
N LYS A 356 8.01 3.90 10.75
CA LYS A 356 9.17 4.80 10.84
C LYS A 356 8.98 6.05 10.00
N GLY A 357 8.39 5.88 8.82
CA GLY A 357 8.06 6.98 7.94
C GLY A 357 7.10 7.98 8.53
N LEU A 358 6.06 7.49 9.21
CA LEU A 358 5.10 8.35 9.89
C LEU A 358 5.76 9.20 10.98
N GLU A 359 6.67 8.61 11.75
CA GLU A 359 7.40 9.35 12.79
C GLU A 359 8.28 10.44 12.19
N GLN A 360 9.01 10.12 11.11
CA GLN A 360 9.83 11.10 10.38
C GLN A 360 8.97 12.21 9.79
N PHE A 361 7.85 11.86 9.15
CA PHE A 361 6.84 12.80 8.67
C PHE A 361 6.40 13.74 9.79
N ALA A 362 5.96 13.19 10.93
CA ALA A 362 5.44 13.97 12.04
C ALA A 362 6.48 14.96 12.57
N VAL A 363 7.76 14.54 12.67
CA VAL A 363 8.88 15.40 13.10
C VAL A 363 9.15 16.53 12.11
N ILE A 364 9.28 16.22 10.82
CA ILE A 364 9.55 17.25 9.79
C ILE A 364 8.38 18.24 9.73
N HIS A 365 7.15 17.72 9.74
CA HIS A 365 5.92 18.51 9.70
C HIS A 365 5.80 19.44 10.91
N TYR A 366 6.07 18.94 12.11
CA TYR A 366 6.09 19.75 13.33
C TYR A 366 7.09 20.91 13.24
N GLU A 367 8.33 20.66 12.79
CA GLU A 367 9.35 21.70 12.67
C GLU A 367 8.99 22.75 11.60
N LYS A 368 8.34 22.34 10.51
CA LYS A 368 7.84 23.27 9.48
C LYS A 368 6.73 24.17 10.02
N LEU A 369 5.72 23.58 10.65
CA LEU A 369 4.62 24.33 11.28
C LEU A 369 5.12 25.30 12.35
N LYS A 370 6.09 24.86 13.15
CA LYS A 370 6.72 25.69 14.19
C LYS A 370 7.46 26.87 13.60
N LYS A 371 8.21 26.68 12.51
CA LYS A 371 8.88 27.77 11.77
C LYS A 371 7.89 28.74 11.14
N ALA A 372 6.74 28.24 10.69
CA ALA A 372 5.64 29.06 10.17
C ALA A 372 4.87 29.83 11.27
N GLY A 373 5.21 29.65 12.55
CA GLY A 373 4.58 30.35 13.67
C GLY A 373 3.21 29.77 14.06
N VAL A 374 2.89 28.55 13.64
CA VAL A 374 1.64 27.89 14.05
C VAL A 374 1.70 27.55 15.53
N GLU A 375 0.67 27.94 16.27
CA GLU A 375 0.54 27.72 17.72
C GLU A 375 -0.15 26.38 18.03
N ASN A 376 -0.06 25.94 19.30
CA ASN A 376 -0.71 24.72 19.81
C ASN A 376 -0.32 23.43 19.06
N LEU A 377 0.95 23.34 18.66
CA LEU A 377 1.53 22.15 18.05
C LEU A 377 1.86 21.09 19.11
N THR A 378 1.66 19.83 18.76
CA THR A 378 2.10 18.69 19.58
C THR A 378 3.49 18.27 19.12
N ASP A 379 4.48 18.25 20.02
CA ASP A 379 5.80 17.69 19.73
C ASP A 379 5.68 16.18 19.51
N PRO A 380 6.01 15.63 18.32
CA PRO A 380 5.93 14.20 18.04
C PRO A 380 6.75 13.34 19.02
N LYS A 381 7.83 13.89 19.61
CA LYS A 381 8.61 13.18 20.63
C LYS A 381 7.79 12.87 21.88
N SER A 382 6.78 13.69 22.18
CA SER A 382 5.88 13.46 23.30
C SER A 382 4.90 12.31 23.06
N CYS A 383 4.72 11.85 21.81
CA CYS A 383 3.93 10.69 21.45
C CYS A 383 4.59 9.35 21.82
N GLY A 384 5.90 9.34 22.12
CA GLY A 384 6.66 8.12 22.42
C GLY A 384 7.08 7.36 21.17
N LEU A 385 7.95 8.00 20.36
CA LEU A 385 8.51 7.41 19.14
C LEU A 385 9.10 6.02 19.42
N ARG A 386 8.75 5.06 18.57
CA ARG A 386 9.09 3.63 18.65
C ARG A 386 10.19 3.25 17.66
N TYR A 387 10.28 3.94 16.51
CA TYR A 387 11.12 3.52 15.37
C TYR A 387 12.25 4.50 15.04
N SER A 388 12.16 5.73 15.54
CA SER A 388 13.11 6.82 15.31
C SER A 388 13.82 7.14 16.63
N ASN A 389 15.03 6.60 16.79
CA ASN A 389 15.95 6.95 17.89
C ASN A 389 16.82 8.15 17.54
#